data_AF-A0A9E1JYJ2-F1
#
_entry.id   AF-A0A9E1JYJ2-F1
#
_cell.length_a   1.000
_cell.length_b   1.000
_cell.length_c   1.000
_cell.angle_alpha   90.00
_cell.angle_beta   90.00
_cell.angle_gamma   90.00
#
_symmetry.space_group_name_H-M   'P 1'
#
loop_
_entity.id
_entity.type
_entity.pdbx_description
1 polymer ?
#
loop_
_entity_poly.entity_id
_entity_poly.type
_entity_poly.pdbx_seq_one_letter_code
_entity_poly.pdbx_strand_id
1 'polypeptide(L)'
;ILIHEIGHVLGLAHTHDNGYLSSINDNTNIYSVMSYIGWGQVVNDWPDDGFYANDWLRVESPAINDIAAIQYLYGMRPDFNLGNTTYAFSGPIYTTIYDTGGKDTIDLSSYSIDSSLDLRGGSVSYIGTDELELEVPYGNASWQYDYVYSGFPLGIEENTVIENAITGSGNDTITCNTAINTITCGLGNDDVLLIGSGDIVFGGHGYDNFYINSFDFNLIDGGVGTDVTDGEGDGLYFHGLYTGSVIDLRAFTDNQITNIEDIYIDDGKASILKISALALRNLEGSYFRDMDGDGIEEFVCYIYADADLDEVQVNTEGWVLTAPVDTGDNVYAGYDYYLLSGTLLTPDIWFAINTGTTVTYLNESGGTVRISPDRSNDEMIIAENKNPVTNVDDNPVINDDNNNINIPINHDPFRFVCGCALCASQDTIKSKYDGNTSNYLDKTSDLLLVEQAYDYSILLPETIESDIQTAVNLSKSDLFGLLIDEEVSLEEEIIFSAIENIDNHGPGLAKSNEMESDSFISFDDYGLFNFYEDSIYDEIIIYTSELG
;
A
#
# COMPACT_ATOMS: atom_id res chain seq x y z
N ILE A 1 5.65 -28.93 13.51
CA ILE A 1 5.30 -30.27 14.07
C ILE A 1 4.48 -30.14 15.33
N LEU A 2 5.01 -29.64 16.47
CA LEU A 2 4.21 -29.59 17.71
C LEU A 2 2.87 -28.87 17.53
N ILE A 3 2.87 -27.70 16.88
CA ILE A 3 1.65 -26.94 16.60
C ILE A 3 0.66 -27.67 15.66
N HIS A 4 1.20 -28.42 14.69
CA HIS A 4 0.43 -29.22 13.74
C HIS A 4 -0.30 -30.36 14.46
N GLU A 5 0.41 -31.11 15.31
CA GLU A 5 -0.20 -32.18 16.10
C GLU A 5 -1.21 -31.66 17.13
N ILE A 6 -0.96 -30.50 17.72
CA ILE A 6 -1.95 -29.82 18.57
C ILE A 6 -3.21 -29.48 17.74
N GLY A 7 -3.03 -29.01 16.50
CA GLY A 7 -4.13 -28.79 15.55
C GLY A 7 -4.99 -30.05 15.35
N HIS A 8 -4.37 -31.20 15.12
CA HIS A 8 -5.08 -32.49 15.02
C HIS A 8 -5.86 -32.85 16.29
N VAL A 9 -5.25 -32.71 17.46
CA VAL A 9 -5.91 -32.97 18.74
C VAL A 9 -7.12 -32.05 18.94
N LEU A 10 -7.05 -30.82 18.43
CA LEU A 10 -8.14 -29.85 18.44
C LEU A 10 -9.14 -30.02 17.29
N GLY A 11 -8.97 -31.01 16.41
CA GLY A 11 -9.91 -31.36 15.36
C GLY A 11 -9.64 -30.78 13.98
N LEU A 12 -8.45 -30.20 13.73
CA LEU A 12 -8.04 -29.77 12.41
C LEU A 12 -7.52 -30.96 11.59
N ALA A 13 -7.94 -31.07 10.33
CA ALA A 13 -7.43 -32.06 9.38
C ALA A 13 -6.35 -31.45 8.50
N HIS A 14 -5.59 -32.27 7.77
CA HIS A 14 -4.73 -31.74 6.73
C HIS A 14 -5.54 -31.02 5.65
N THR A 15 -4.93 -30.01 5.05
CA THR A 15 -5.49 -29.22 3.94
C THR A 15 -5.75 -30.04 2.67
N HIS A 16 -5.07 -31.18 2.49
CA HIS A 16 -5.13 -32.00 1.29
C HIS A 16 -6.08 -33.21 1.39
N ASP A 17 -6.60 -33.54 2.58
CA ASP A 17 -7.22 -34.84 2.85
C ASP A 17 -8.62 -35.08 2.25
N ASN A 18 -9.21 -34.11 1.54
CA ASN A 18 -10.58 -34.25 0.98
C ASN A 18 -10.79 -33.63 -0.41
N GLY A 19 -9.73 -33.54 -1.23
CA GLY A 19 -9.86 -33.08 -2.62
C GLY A 19 -10.10 -31.58 -2.79
N TYR A 20 -9.66 -30.78 -1.81
CA TYR A 20 -9.60 -29.32 -1.92
C TYR A 20 -8.65 -28.88 -3.05
N LEU A 21 -8.83 -27.64 -3.50
CA LEU A 21 -8.08 -27.03 -4.58
C LEU A 21 -6.60 -26.90 -4.18
N SER A 22 -5.68 -27.18 -5.10
CA SER A 22 -4.23 -27.03 -4.92
C SER A 22 -3.77 -25.57 -5.01
N SER A 23 -4.54 -24.63 -4.45
CA SER A 23 -4.14 -23.22 -4.44
C SER A 23 -3.13 -22.96 -3.31
N ILE A 24 -2.32 -21.91 -3.46
CA ILE A 24 -1.43 -21.46 -2.38
C ILE A 24 -2.23 -21.18 -1.10
N ASN A 25 -3.40 -20.54 -1.25
CA ASN A 25 -4.25 -20.13 -0.14
C ASN A 25 -4.92 -21.30 0.60
N ASP A 26 -5.05 -22.45 -0.06
CA ASP A 26 -5.71 -23.62 0.53
C ASP A 26 -4.69 -24.63 1.08
N ASN A 27 -3.54 -24.79 0.41
CA ASN A 27 -2.65 -25.93 0.62
C ASN A 27 -1.18 -25.54 0.81
N THR A 28 -0.90 -24.44 1.50
CA THR A 28 0.45 -24.11 1.98
C THR A 28 0.45 -23.78 3.47
N ASN A 29 1.59 -24.01 4.14
CA ASN A 29 1.76 -23.69 5.55
C ASN A 29 1.73 -22.19 5.85
N ILE A 30 1.93 -21.31 4.86
CA ILE A 30 1.66 -19.86 4.98
C ILE A 30 0.21 -19.60 5.42
N TYR A 31 -0.72 -20.41 4.90
CA TYR A 31 -2.15 -20.26 5.19
C TYR A 31 -2.67 -21.25 6.23
N SER A 32 -2.09 -22.45 6.31
CA SER A 32 -2.44 -23.42 7.35
C SER A 32 -1.25 -24.33 7.68
N VAL A 33 -0.80 -24.32 8.92
CA VAL A 33 0.25 -25.23 9.40
C VAL A 33 -0.13 -26.70 9.24
N MET A 34 -1.40 -27.01 8.95
CA MET A 34 -1.89 -28.35 8.60
C MET A 34 -1.52 -28.80 7.17
N SER A 35 -0.94 -27.94 6.35
CA SER A 35 -0.36 -28.31 5.06
C SER A 35 1.03 -28.92 5.20
N TYR A 36 1.36 -29.84 4.31
CA TYR A 36 2.71 -30.41 4.14
C TYR A 36 3.55 -29.64 3.11
N ILE A 37 2.96 -28.68 2.40
CA ILE A 37 3.60 -27.85 1.38
C ILE A 37 3.76 -26.43 1.92
N GLY A 38 4.73 -25.68 1.41
CA GLY A 38 4.95 -24.27 1.72
C GLY A 38 6.26 -24.01 2.46
N TRP A 39 7.13 -25.00 2.61
CA TRP A 39 8.39 -24.77 3.30
C TRP A 39 9.28 -23.88 2.43
N GLY A 40 9.98 -22.94 3.06
CA GLY A 40 10.83 -21.97 2.37
C GLY A 40 12.28 -22.12 2.80
N GLN A 41 13.21 -22.10 1.85
CA GLN A 41 14.64 -21.97 2.12
C GLN A 41 15.08 -20.54 1.86
N VAL A 42 15.83 -19.96 2.79
CA VAL A 42 16.43 -18.63 2.62
C VAL A 42 17.42 -18.66 1.45
N VAL A 43 17.29 -17.70 0.53
CA VAL A 43 18.15 -17.61 -0.68
C VAL A 43 19.47 -16.90 -0.38
N ASN A 44 19.41 -15.80 0.37
CA ASN A 44 20.55 -14.92 0.66
C ASN A 44 20.93 -14.93 2.16
N ASP A 45 22.18 -14.64 2.50
CA ASP A 45 22.59 -14.56 3.91
C ASP A 45 21.98 -13.32 4.59
N TRP A 46 21.37 -13.51 5.76
CA TRP A 46 20.90 -12.48 6.68
C TRP A 46 21.65 -12.63 8.03
N PRO A 47 22.97 -12.32 8.05
CA PRO A 47 23.85 -12.69 9.16
C PRO A 47 23.57 -11.92 10.46
N ASP A 48 23.03 -10.71 10.37
CA ASP A 48 22.67 -9.90 11.53
C ASP A 48 21.45 -10.49 12.27
N ASP A 49 20.58 -11.22 11.55
CA ASP A 49 19.42 -11.95 12.09
C ASP A 49 19.73 -13.45 12.32
N GLY A 50 20.93 -13.90 11.96
CA GLY A 50 21.41 -15.27 12.20
C GLY A 50 20.90 -16.32 11.22
N PHE A 51 20.50 -15.92 10.02
CA PHE A 51 20.10 -16.82 8.93
C PHE A 51 21.13 -16.82 7.80
N TYR A 52 21.35 -17.98 7.21
CA TYR A 52 22.26 -18.18 6.07
C TYR A 52 21.52 -18.84 4.91
N ALA A 53 22.07 -18.71 3.71
CA ALA A 53 21.51 -19.35 2.53
C ALA A 53 21.30 -20.86 2.74
N ASN A 54 20.15 -21.36 2.28
CA ASN A 54 19.62 -22.71 2.45
C ASN A 54 19.11 -23.05 3.87
N ASP A 55 19.09 -22.10 4.81
CA ASP A 55 18.38 -22.31 6.07
C ASP A 55 16.87 -22.41 5.84
N TRP A 56 16.24 -23.38 6.48
CA TRP A 56 14.80 -23.59 6.37
C TRP A 56 14.03 -22.68 7.32
N LEU A 57 13.10 -21.90 6.76
CA LEU A 57 12.07 -21.22 7.55
C LEU A 57 10.88 -22.14 7.81
N ARG A 58 10.33 -22.00 9.02
CA ARG A 58 9.19 -22.78 9.47
C ARG A 58 8.20 -21.83 10.12
N VAL A 59 6.92 -22.05 9.84
CA VAL A 59 5.84 -21.40 10.58
C VAL A 59 5.87 -21.90 12.02
N GLU A 60 5.95 -20.99 12.99
CA GLU A 60 5.98 -21.31 14.42
C GLU A 60 4.67 -20.95 15.15
N SER A 61 3.71 -20.34 14.46
CA SER A 61 2.40 -19.88 14.96
C SER A 61 1.23 -20.39 14.10
N PRO A 62 -0.03 -20.38 14.58
CA PRO A 62 -1.16 -20.72 13.73
C PRO A 62 -1.25 -19.73 12.56
N ALA A 63 -1.46 -20.23 11.36
CA ALA A 63 -1.65 -19.41 10.17
C ALA A 63 -3.13 -19.01 9.99
N ILE A 64 -3.40 -18.15 9.00
CA ILE A 64 -4.71 -17.53 8.75
C ILE A 64 -5.88 -18.54 8.83
N ASN A 65 -5.81 -19.64 8.08
CA ASN A 65 -6.88 -20.64 8.03
C ASN A 65 -6.93 -21.51 9.29
N ASP A 66 -5.81 -21.71 9.99
CA ASP A 66 -5.81 -22.43 11.27
C ASP A 66 -6.58 -21.63 12.32
N ILE A 67 -6.34 -20.31 12.37
CA ILE A 67 -7.04 -19.41 13.28
C ILE A 67 -8.52 -19.36 12.91
N ALA A 68 -8.86 -19.15 11.64
CA ALA A 68 -10.26 -19.14 11.21
C ALA A 68 -10.98 -20.46 11.56
N ALA A 69 -10.35 -21.60 11.31
CA ALA A 69 -10.92 -22.92 11.59
C ALA A 69 -11.10 -23.16 13.09
N ILE A 70 -10.12 -22.81 13.92
CA ILE A 70 -10.21 -23.02 15.37
C ILE A 70 -11.27 -22.11 15.99
N GLN A 71 -11.34 -20.85 15.56
CA GLN A 71 -12.37 -19.91 16.02
C GLN A 71 -13.76 -20.38 15.59
N TYR A 72 -13.91 -20.93 14.39
CA TYR A 72 -15.17 -21.51 13.91
C TYR A 72 -15.60 -22.73 14.75
N LEU A 73 -14.69 -23.68 15.00
CA LEU A 73 -14.99 -24.90 15.74
C LEU A 73 -15.38 -24.64 17.20
N TYR A 74 -14.71 -23.70 17.86
CA TYR A 74 -14.89 -23.45 19.29
C TYR A 74 -15.70 -22.18 19.60
N GLY A 75 -16.05 -21.37 18.59
CA GLY A 75 -16.84 -20.15 18.74
C GLY A 75 -16.18 -19.09 19.63
N MET A 76 -14.85 -19.05 19.63
CA MET A 76 -14.03 -18.24 20.55
C MET A 76 -13.03 -17.42 19.74
N ARG A 77 -12.95 -16.12 20.00
CA ARG A 77 -11.88 -15.22 19.55
C ARG A 77 -11.22 -14.65 20.82
N PRO A 78 -10.10 -15.24 21.30
CA PRO A 78 -9.50 -14.82 22.55
C PRO A 78 -8.81 -13.46 22.41
N ASP A 79 -8.99 -12.57 23.37
CA ASP A 79 -8.30 -11.29 23.40
C ASP A 79 -6.77 -11.50 23.43
N PHE A 80 -6.07 -10.82 22.53
CA PHE A 80 -4.63 -10.81 22.41
C PHE A 80 -4.19 -9.43 21.93
N ASN A 81 -3.13 -8.88 22.56
CA ASN A 81 -2.56 -7.58 22.22
C ASN A 81 -3.54 -6.39 22.17
N LEU A 82 -4.55 -6.34 23.05
CA LEU A 82 -5.61 -5.29 23.11
C LEU A 82 -5.19 -3.79 23.11
N GLY A 83 -3.91 -3.48 23.21
CA GLY A 83 -3.39 -2.12 23.14
C GLY A 83 -2.48 -1.96 21.93
N ASN A 84 -2.07 -0.73 21.64
CA ASN A 84 -1.25 -0.44 20.47
C ASN A 84 0.02 -1.30 20.42
N THR A 85 0.17 -2.05 19.32
CA THR A 85 1.28 -2.97 19.10
C THR A 85 2.07 -2.57 17.86
N THR A 86 3.40 -2.56 17.97
CA THR A 86 4.29 -2.40 16.81
C THR A 86 4.94 -3.75 16.49
N TYR A 87 4.64 -4.28 15.32
CA TYR A 87 5.21 -5.49 14.73
C TYR A 87 6.41 -5.09 13.86
N ALA A 88 7.59 -4.99 14.49
CA ALA A 88 8.83 -4.62 13.81
C ALA A 88 9.62 -5.85 13.34
N PHE A 89 10.10 -5.81 12.09
CA PHE A 89 10.85 -6.90 11.47
C PHE A 89 12.19 -6.40 10.90
N SER A 90 13.21 -7.26 10.85
CA SER A 90 14.55 -6.95 10.28
C SER A 90 15.23 -8.06 9.51
N GLY A 91 14.65 -9.26 9.49
CA GLY A 91 15.21 -10.44 8.85
C GLY A 91 14.16 -11.30 8.18
N PRO A 92 14.44 -12.57 7.92
CA PRO A 92 13.46 -13.46 7.31
C PRO A 92 12.13 -13.53 8.08
N ILE A 93 11.01 -13.25 7.41
CA ILE A 93 9.66 -13.31 7.97
C ILE A 93 8.96 -14.59 7.49
N TYR A 94 8.33 -15.29 8.43
CA TYR A 94 7.44 -16.39 8.11
C TYR A 94 6.41 -16.59 9.24
N THR A 95 5.42 -15.70 9.32
CA THR A 95 4.43 -15.70 10.41
C THR A 95 3.09 -15.13 9.98
N THR A 96 2.07 -15.31 10.82
CA THR A 96 0.78 -14.61 10.75
C THR A 96 0.59 -13.74 11.99
N ILE A 97 0.14 -12.50 11.80
CA ILE A 97 -0.25 -11.59 12.88
C ILE A 97 -1.69 -11.91 13.30
N TYR A 98 -1.88 -12.07 14.62
CA TYR A 98 -3.19 -12.09 15.26
C TYR A 98 -3.19 -10.98 16.32
N ASP A 99 -4.04 -10.00 16.12
CA ASP A 99 -4.33 -8.90 17.05
C ASP A 99 -5.84 -8.70 17.17
N THR A 100 -6.30 -8.30 18.36
CA THR A 100 -7.71 -8.13 18.68
C THR A 100 -8.12 -6.72 19.05
N GLY A 101 -7.17 -5.78 19.13
CA GLY A 101 -7.51 -4.37 19.24
C GLY A 101 -6.31 -3.51 19.62
N GLY A 102 -6.42 -2.21 19.39
CA GLY A 102 -5.29 -1.30 19.51
C GLY A 102 -5.30 -0.34 18.33
N LYS A 103 -4.24 0.45 18.22
CA LYS A 103 -3.84 1.09 16.97
C LYS A 103 -2.45 0.56 16.63
N ASP A 104 -2.40 -0.35 15.67
CA ASP A 104 -1.27 -1.24 15.46
C ASP A 104 -0.46 -0.85 14.23
N THR A 105 0.84 -1.16 14.26
CA THR A 105 1.79 -0.77 13.22
C THR A 105 2.59 -1.97 12.76
N ILE A 106 2.64 -2.21 11.45
CA ILE A 106 3.69 -3.03 10.83
C ILE A 106 4.87 -2.11 10.51
N ASP A 107 6.05 -2.43 11.04
CA ASP A 107 7.27 -1.65 10.86
C ASP A 107 8.32 -2.47 10.10
N LEU A 108 8.52 -2.09 8.84
CA LEU A 108 9.47 -2.65 7.88
C LEU A 108 10.62 -1.67 7.59
N SER A 109 10.81 -0.64 8.41
CA SER A 109 11.80 0.42 8.18
C SER A 109 13.26 -0.04 8.13
N SER A 110 13.54 -1.27 8.57
CA SER A 110 14.87 -1.87 8.53
C SER A 110 15.22 -2.49 7.16
N TYR A 111 14.22 -2.75 6.31
CA TYR A 111 14.43 -3.36 5.00
C TYR A 111 14.90 -2.32 3.99
N SER A 112 15.75 -2.77 3.06
CA SER A 112 16.17 -2.00 1.88
C SER A 112 15.76 -2.69 0.58
N ILE A 113 14.86 -3.67 0.70
CA ILE A 113 14.29 -4.46 -0.39
C ILE A 113 12.83 -4.08 -0.57
N ASP A 114 12.35 -4.18 -1.80
CA ASP A 114 10.97 -3.88 -2.19
C ASP A 114 9.97 -4.78 -1.43
N SER A 115 8.94 -4.17 -0.87
CA SER A 115 7.90 -4.85 -0.08
C SER A 115 6.54 -4.76 -0.77
N SER A 116 5.82 -5.88 -0.87
CA SER A 116 4.39 -5.88 -1.21
C SER A 116 3.58 -6.12 0.07
N LEU A 117 3.12 -5.03 0.69
CA LEU A 117 2.40 -5.01 1.95
C LEU A 117 0.90 -4.82 1.73
N ASP A 118 0.09 -5.73 2.25
CA ASP A 118 -1.37 -5.65 2.24
C ASP A 118 -1.89 -5.62 3.69
N LEU A 119 -2.53 -4.52 4.08
CA LEU A 119 -3.04 -4.33 5.45
C LEU A 119 -4.40 -4.99 5.69
N ARG A 120 -5.00 -5.62 4.69
CA ARG A 120 -6.33 -6.23 4.82
C ARG A 120 -6.21 -7.57 5.54
N GLY A 121 -7.07 -7.80 6.52
CA GLY A 121 -7.18 -9.09 7.20
C GLY A 121 -7.42 -10.23 6.21
N GLY A 122 -6.76 -11.36 6.45
CA GLY A 122 -6.82 -12.55 5.59
C GLY A 122 -5.87 -12.52 4.39
N SER A 123 -5.08 -11.46 4.23
CA SER A 123 -4.07 -11.36 3.18
C SER A 123 -2.70 -11.86 3.63
N VAL A 124 -1.86 -12.17 2.64
CA VAL A 124 -0.43 -12.43 2.83
C VAL A 124 0.34 -11.39 2.04
N SER A 125 1.22 -10.70 2.75
CA SER A 125 2.22 -9.78 2.22
C SER A 125 3.52 -10.51 1.91
N TYR A 126 4.35 -9.95 1.03
CA TYR A 126 5.66 -10.49 0.67
C TYR A 126 6.73 -9.41 0.74
N ILE A 127 7.73 -9.61 1.61
CA ILE A 127 8.84 -8.67 1.78
C ILE A 127 10.03 -9.18 0.96
N GLY A 128 10.38 -8.48 -0.12
CA GLY A 128 11.30 -8.94 -1.16
C GLY A 128 10.63 -9.77 -2.27
N THR A 129 11.44 -10.21 -3.24
CA THR A 129 10.97 -11.01 -4.40
C THR A 129 11.74 -12.32 -4.61
N ASP A 130 13.00 -12.39 -4.20
CA ASP A 130 13.87 -13.57 -4.33
C ASP A 130 14.55 -13.93 -2.99
N GLU A 131 13.81 -13.81 -1.89
CA GLU A 131 14.33 -14.05 -0.54
C GLU A 131 14.13 -15.50 -0.07
N LEU A 132 13.11 -16.18 -0.60
CA LEU A 132 12.80 -17.58 -0.33
C LEU A 132 12.64 -18.41 -1.60
N GLU A 133 13.26 -19.58 -1.62
CA GLU A 133 12.84 -20.68 -2.49
C GLU A 133 11.71 -21.44 -1.76
N LEU A 134 10.46 -21.16 -2.17
CA LEU A 134 9.22 -21.57 -1.51
C LEU A 134 8.55 -22.73 -2.26
N GLU A 135 8.10 -23.74 -1.53
CA GLU A 135 7.26 -24.81 -2.09
C GLU A 135 5.84 -24.31 -2.38
N VAL A 136 5.37 -24.52 -3.61
CA VAL A 136 4.00 -24.19 -4.03
C VAL A 136 3.30 -25.38 -4.67
N PRO A 137 2.02 -25.62 -4.38
CA PRO A 137 1.30 -26.78 -4.89
C PRO A 137 1.00 -26.66 -6.40
N TYR A 138 1.26 -27.71 -7.17
CA TYR A 138 0.76 -27.87 -8.55
C TYR A 138 -0.36 -28.91 -8.67
N GLY A 139 -0.62 -29.66 -7.59
CA GLY A 139 -1.64 -30.69 -7.50
C GLY A 139 -2.16 -30.89 -6.08
N ASN A 140 -3.14 -31.77 -5.92
CA ASN A 140 -3.90 -31.89 -4.68
C ASN A 140 -3.24 -32.82 -3.64
N ALA A 141 -2.13 -33.49 -3.96
CA ALA A 141 -1.44 -34.36 -3.02
C ALA A 141 -0.27 -33.64 -2.33
N SER A 142 0.11 -34.09 -1.13
CA SER A 142 1.15 -33.48 -0.31
C SER A 142 2.57 -33.50 -0.92
N TRP A 143 2.81 -34.34 -1.93
CA TRP A 143 4.07 -34.41 -2.68
C TRP A 143 4.01 -33.72 -4.06
N GLN A 144 2.92 -33.02 -4.36
CA GLN A 144 2.73 -32.35 -5.66
C GLN A 144 2.99 -30.85 -5.53
N TYR A 145 4.27 -30.52 -5.34
CA TYR A 145 4.74 -29.13 -5.28
C TYR A 145 5.92 -28.89 -6.23
N ASP A 146 6.10 -27.63 -6.61
CA ASP A 146 7.27 -27.09 -7.29
C ASP A 146 7.91 -26.03 -6.38
N TYR A 147 9.14 -25.62 -6.69
CA TYR A 147 9.81 -24.51 -6.03
C TYR A 147 9.66 -23.22 -6.85
N VAL A 148 9.36 -22.12 -6.18
CA VAL A 148 9.33 -20.77 -6.76
C VAL A 148 10.09 -19.80 -5.86
N TYR A 149 10.68 -18.77 -6.46
CA TYR A 149 11.23 -17.67 -5.70
C TYR A 149 10.12 -16.70 -5.26
N SER A 150 10.22 -16.24 -4.02
CA SER A 150 9.25 -15.39 -3.34
C SER A 150 9.95 -14.45 -2.36
N GLY A 151 9.27 -13.38 -1.93
CA GLY A 151 9.61 -12.66 -0.71
C GLY A 151 9.29 -13.45 0.56
N PHE A 152 9.65 -12.87 1.70
CA PHE A 152 9.28 -13.35 3.03
C PHE A 152 7.79 -13.15 3.30
N PRO A 153 7.00 -14.21 3.57
CA PRO A 153 5.57 -14.10 3.77
C PRO A 153 5.20 -13.57 5.15
N LEU A 154 4.30 -12.59 5.19
CA LEU A 154 3.68 -12.06 6.39
C LEU A 154 2.14 -12.12 6.25
N GLY A 155 1.50 -13.01 6.98
CA GLY A 155 0.05 -13.12 7.02
C GLY A 155 -0.58 -12.16 8.04
N ILE A 156 -1.81 -11.72 7.78
CA ILE A 156 -2.67 -11.04 8.75
C ILE A 156 -3.94 -11.90 8.92
N GLU A 157 -4.32 -12.22 10.15
CA GLU A 157 -5.58 -12.94 10.41
C GLU A 157 -6.81 -12.16 9.91
N GLU A 158 -7.86 -12.87 9.51
CA GLU A 158 -9.04 -12.31 8.83
C GLU A 158 -9.69 -11.13 9.58
N ASN A 159 -9.73 -11.18 10.91
CA ASN A 159 -10.38 -10.17 11.76
C ASN A 159 -9.39 -9.24 12.45
N THR A 160 -8.09 -9.39 12.20
CA THR A 160 -7.07 -8.45 12.68
C THR A 160 -7.10 -7.18 11.82
N VAL A 161 -7.09 -6.03 12.48
CA VAL A 161 -7.02 -4.72 11.84
C VAL A 161 -5.66 -4.13 12.17
N ILE A 162 -4.92 -3.74 11.13
CA ILE A 162 -3.66 -3.00 11.26
C ILE A 162 -3.88 -1.61 10.68
N GLU A 163 -3.72 -0.58 11.50
CA GLU A 163 -3.97 0.80 11.08
C GLU A 163 -2.74 1.42 10.41
N ASN A 164 -1.53 1.06 10.80
CA ASN A 164 -0.34 1.78 10.35
C ASN A 164 0.68 0.88 9.67
N ALA A 165 1.40 1.45 8.72
CA ALA A 165 2.58 0.85 8.11
C ALA A 165 3.72 1.85 8.07
N ILE A 166 4.93 1.35 8.32
CA ILE A 166 6.18 2.07 8.04
C ILE A 166 6.99 1.17 7.13
N THR A 167 7.37 1.65 5.95
CA THR A 167 8.16 0.86 5.00
C THR A 167 9.62 1.31 4.93
N GLY A 168 10.39 0.60 4.11
CA GLY A 168 11.85 0.62 4.12
C GLY A 168 12.43 1.62 3.14
N SER A 169 13.60 1.30 2.59
CA SER A 169 14.21 2.08 1.50
C SER A 169 14.05 1.43 0.11
N GLY A 170 13.17 0.42 0.00
CA GLY A 170 12.86 -0.26 -1.26
C GLY A 170 11.78 0.49 -2.03
N ASN A 171 11.45 0.03 -3.23
CA ASN A 171 10.25 0.51 -3.93
C ASN A 171 9.08 -0.33 -3.45
N ASP A 172 8.34 0.18 -2.47
CA ASP A 172 7.32 -0.55 -1.75
C ASP A 172 5.94 -0.37 -2.38
N THR A 173 5.10 -1.39 -2.28
CA THR A 173 3.68 -1.36 -2.68
C THR A 173 2.84 -1.63 -1.45
N ILE A 174 2.01 -0.67 -1.04
CA ILE A 174 1.22 -0.71 0.17
C ILE A 174 -0.27 -0.67 -0.18
N THR A 175 -1.03 -1.69 0.18
CA THR A 175 -2.49 -1.72 0.05
C THR A 175 -3.16 -1.39 1.39
N CYS A 176 -3.84 -0.25 1.46
CA CYS A 176 -4.62 0.17 2.62
C CYS A 176 -5.83 -0.75 2.85
N ASN A 177 -6.31 -0.78 4.10
CA ASN A 177 -7.55 -1.48 4.44
C ASN A 177 -8.71 -0.48 4.58
N THR A 178 -9.79 -0.88 5.27
CA THR A 178 -10.97 -0.02 5.43
C THR A 178 -10.98 0.79 6.73
N ALA A 179 -10.00 0.55 7.61
CA ALA A 179 -9.78 1.39 8.77
C ALA A 179 -9.09 2.70 8.36
N ILE A 180 -8.95 3.63 9.30
CA ILE A 180 -8.17 4.84 9.05
C ILE A 180 -6.70 4.47 9.10
N ASN A 181 -6.04 4.53 7.94
CA ASN A 181 -4.65 4.16 7.81
C ASN A 181 -3.69 5.34 8.05
N THR A 182 -2.54 5.06 8.66
CA THR A 182 -1.39 5.99 8.67
C THR A 182 -0.20 5.28 8.02
N ILE A 183 0.13 5.69 6.80
CA ILE A 183 1.20 5.10 6.00
C ILE A 183 2.37 6.07 6.00
N THR A 184 3.53 5.60 6.44
CA THR A 184 4.80 6.30 6.30
C THR A 184 5.67 5.48 5.37
N CYS A 185 5.70 5.89 4.11
CA CYS A 185 6.66 5.41 3.14
C CYS A 185 8.06 5.96 3.49
N GLY A 186 9.08 5.30 2.96
CA GLY A 186 10.46 5.55 3.36
C GLY A 186 11.25 6.27 2.27
N LEU A 187 12.28 5.60 1.76
CA LEU A 187 12.94 6.02 0.53
C LEU A 187 12.52 5.05 -0.57
N GLY A 188 12.66 5.44 -1.83
CA GLY A 188 12.29 4.59 -2.95
C GLY A 188 11.01 5.10 -3.58
N ASN A 189 10.63 4.52 -4.73
CA ASN A 189 9.42 4.93 -5.44
C ASN A 189 8.26 4.06 -4.95
N ASP A 190 7.42 4.61 -4.09
CA ASP A 190 6.42 3.83 -3.36
C ASP A 190 5.02 3.97 -3.97
N ASP A 191 4.31 2.85 -4.10
CA ASP A 191 2.91 2.81 -4.54
C ASP A 191 1.98 2.64 -3.33
N VAL A 192 1.14 3.62 -3.03
CA VAL A 192 0.12 3.52 -1.98
C VAL A 192 -1.28 3.40 -2.58
N LEU A 193 -1.88 2.22 -2.40
CA LEU A 193 -3.16 1.85 -2.96
C LEU A 193 -4.30 1.95 -1.96
N LEU A 194 -5.49 2.21 -2.50
CA LEU A 194 -6.76 2.22 -1.79
C LEU A 194 -6.88 3.30 -0.70
N ILE A 195 -6.26 4.46 -0.90
CA ILE A 195 -6.28 5.57 0.08
C ILE A 195 -7.72 6.03 0.32
N GLY A 196 -8.23 5.72 1.51
CA GLY A 196 -9.61 5.82 1.90
C GLY A 196 -9.91 7.00 2.83
N SER A 197 -11.11 6.95 3.41
CA SER A 197 -11.62 7.98 4.30
C SER A 197 -10.78 8.12 5.57
N GLY A 198 -10.31 9.33 5.85
CA GLY A 198 -9.50 9.65 7.03
C GLY A 198 -8.03 9.25 6.97
N ASP A 199 -7.57 8.63 5.88
CA ASP A 199 -6.20 8.16 5.76
C ASP A 199 -5.18 9.30 5.74
N ILE A 200 -3.99 9.00 6.26
CA ILE A 200 -2.82 9.87 6.25
C ILE A 200 -1.68 9.11 5.58
N VAL A 201 -1.12 9.68 4.52
CA VAL A 201 -0.04 9.08 3.76
C VAL A 201 1.11 10.08 3.61
N PHE A 202 2.32 9.62 3.92
CA PHE A 202 3.57 10.32 3.66
C PHE A 202 4.38 9.47 2.67
N GLY A 203 4.68 10.00 1.47
CA GLY A 203 5.50 9.34 0.44
C GLY A 203 6.98 9.29 0.81
N GLY A 204 7.50 10.39 1.34
CA GLY A 204 8.88 10.41 1.81
C GLY A 204 9.81 10.84 0.68
N HIS A 205 10.80 10.03 0.34
CA HIS A 205 11.74 10.35 -0.75
C HIS A 205 11.56 9.36 -1.89
N GLY A 206 11.17 9.84 -3.06
CA GLY A 206 10.80 8.90 -4.11
C GLY A 206 10.15 9.56 -5.28
N TYR A 207 9.68 8.74 -6.21
CA TYR A 207 8.53 9.09 -7.03
C TYR A 207 7.38 8.23 -6.58
N ASP A 208 6.58 8.79 -5.70
CA ASP A 208 5.55 8.07 -4.97
C ASP A 208 4.20 8.24 -5.65
N ASN A 209 3.45 7.15 -5.77
CA ASN A 209 2.17 7.13 -6.46
C ASN A 209 1.02 6.87 -5.47
N PHE A 210 0.05 7.77 -5.47
CA PHE A 210 -1.08 7.76 -4.55
C PHE A 210 -2.38 7.45 -5.29
N TYR A 211 -2.91 6.24 -5.09
CA TYR A 211 -4.16 5.80 -5.70
C TYR A 211 -5.34 6.06 -4.76
N ILE A 212 -6.08 7.13 -5.05
CA ILE A 212 -7.19 7.59 -4.23
C ILE A 212 -8.40 6.66 -4.39
N ASN A 213 -8.98 6.24 -3.28
CA ASN A 213 -10.22 5.46 -3.21
C ASN A 213 -11.37 6.24 -2.56
N SER A 214 -11.10 7.31 -1.80
CA SER A 214 -12.11 8.24 -1.27
C SER A 214 -11.62 9.69 -1.34
N PHE A 215 -12.48 10.71 -1.46
CA PHE A 215 -12.06 12.12 -1.43
C PHE A 215 -11.97 12.73 -0.02
N ASP A 216 -12.34 11.98 1.02
CA ASP A 216 -12.31 12.40 2.42
C ASP A 216 -11.14 11.79 3.22
N PHE A 217 -10.02 11.48 2.57
CA PHE A 217 -8.74 11.27 3.26
C PHE A 217 -8.31 12.53 4.02
N ASN A 218 -7.48 12.37 5.04
CA ASN A 218 -7.01 13.48 5.87
C ASN A 218 -5.78 14.17 5.25
N LEU A 219 -4.80 13.41 4.76
CA LEU A 219 -3.58 13.96 4.19
C LEU A 219 -2.94 12.98 3.19
N ILE A 220 -2.53 13.51 2.05
CA ILE A 220 -1.50 12.93 1.18
C ILE A 220 -0.39 13.97 1.10
N ASP A 221 0.80 13.57 1.51
CA ASP A 221 2.02 14.36 1.42
C ASP A 221 3.04 13.54 0.61
N GLY A 222 3.32 13.95 -0.64
CA GLY A 222 4.31 13.26 -1.47
C GLY A 222 5.71 13.30 -0.87
N GLY A 223 6.01 14.37 -0.12
CA GLY A 223 7.27 14.56 0.56
C GLY A 223 8.29 15.26 -0.32
N VAL A 224 9.47 14.66 -0.43
CA VAL A 224 10.64 15.21 -1.10
C VAL A 224 10.96 14.29 -2.26
N GLY A 225 10.24 14.52 -3.36
CA GLY A 225 10.39 13.81 -4.62
C GLY A 225 11.85 13.72 -5.11
N THR A 226 12.14 12.88 -6.10
CA THR A 226 13.53 12.75 -6.57
C THR A 226 13.99 13.87 -7.54
N ASP A 227 15.28 14.17 -7.52
CA ASP A 227 15.92 15.27 -8.27
C ASP A 227 16.34 14.86 -9.71
N VAL A 228 15.64 13.89 -10.35
CA VAL A 228 15.97 13.44 -11.72
C VAL A 228 15.01 13.98 -12.79
N THR A 229 15.52 13.97 -14.03
CA THR A 229 15.15 14.93 -15.08
C THR A 229 14.18 14.38 -16.12
N ASP A 230 13.38 13.33 -15.85
CA ASP A 230 12.52 12.71 -16.89
C ASP A 230 11.16 12.16 -16.38
N GLY A 231 10.19 13.02 -16.02
CA GLY A 231 8.76 12.63 -15.81
C GLY A 231 8.45 12.02 -14.44
N GLU A 232 8.75 12.77 -13.40
CA GLU A 232 9.36 12.19 -12.23
C GLU A 232 9.05 13.10 -11.03
N GLY A 233 7.83 13.00 -10.55
CA GLY A 233 7.34 13.69 -9.38
C GLY A 233 6.17 12.91 -8.80
N ASP A 234 5.80 13.21 -7.56
CA ASP A 234 4.83 12.42 -6.84
C ASP A 234 3.46 12.52 -7.51
N GLY A 235 2.88 11.36 -7.76
CA GLY A 235 1.76 11.17 -8.67
C GLY A 235 0.45 10.92 -7.94
N LEU A 236 -0.57 11.72 -8.26
CA LEU A 236 -1.92 11.56 -7.73
C LEU A 236 -2.85 10.89 -8.75
N TYR A 237 -3.29 9.67 -8.44
CA TYR A 237 -4.07 8.83 -9.35
C TYR A 237 -5.56 8.84 -9.01
N PHE A 238 -6.36 9.27 -9.99
CA PHE A 238 -7.83 9.24 -9.94
C PHE A 238 -8.41 8.11 -10.81
N HIS A 239 -7.85 6.91 -10.67
CA HIS A 239 -8.29 5.72 -11.40
C HIS A 239 -9.34 4.92 -10.58
N GLY A 240 -9.75 3.76 -11.09
CA GLY A 240 -10.59 2.81 -10.36
C GLY A 240 -12.02 3.33 -10.13
N LEU A 241 -12.35 3.72 -8.89
CA LEU A 241 -13.70 4.23 -8.56
C LEU A 241 -14.01 5.58 -9.22
N TYR A 242 -12.98 6.33 -9.61
CA TYR A 242 -13.12 7.64 -10.24
C TYR A 242 -13.09 7.58 -11.76
N THR A 243 -13.01 6.38 -12.32
CA THR A 243 -12.95 6.18 -13.76
C THR A 243 -14.19 6.69 -14.48
N GLY A 244 -13.97 7.61 -15.43
CA GLY A 244 -15.04 8.30 -16.16
C GLY A 244 -15.85 9.30 -15.32
N SER A 245 -15.28 9.80 -14.22
CA SER A 245 -15.95 10.71 -13.29
C SER A 245 -15.59 12.17 -13.52
N VAL A 246 -16.30 13.04 -12.81
CA VAL A 246 -15.91 14.45 -12.66
C VAL A 246 -15.09 14.59 -11.38
N ILE A 247 -13.83 14.93 -11.52
CA ILE A 247 -12.88 15.18 -10.43
C ILE A 247 -12.75 16.69 -10.26
N ASP A 248 -13.00 17.20 -9.06
CA ASP A 248 -12.89 18.63 -8.76
C ASP A 248 -11.71 18.89 -7.83
N LEU A 249 -10.53 19.12 -8.41
CA LEU A 249 -9.31 19.35 -7.63
C LEU A 249 -9.40 20.62 -6.76
N ARG A 250 -10.30 21.54 -7.13
CA ARG A 250 -10.55 22.80 -6.40
C ARG A 250 -11.25 22.58 -5.06
N ALA A 251 -11.74 21.36 -4.79
CA ALA A 251 -12.32 21.00 -3.52
C ALA A 251 -11.27 20.69 -2.44
N PHE A 252 -10.02 20.42 -2.83
CA PHE A 252 -8.93 20.09 -1.91
C PHE A 252 -8.17 21.34 -1.46
N THR A 253 -7.52 21.24 -0.30
CA THR A 253 -6.66 22.27 0.27
C THR A 253 -5.24 21.72 0.46
N ASP A 254 -4.28 22.62 0.62
CA ASP A 254 -2.88 22.34 1.02
C ASP A 254 -2.77 21.51 2.32
N ASN A 255 -3.75 21.58 3.22
CA ASN A 255 -3.78 20.71 4.41
C ASN A 255 -4.14 19.24 4.11
N GLN A 256 -4.71 18.95 2.93
CA GLN A 256 -5.17 17.63 2.55
C GLN A 256 -4.28 17.01 1.47
N ILE A 257 -3.74 17.81 0.55
CA ILE A 257 -2.81 17.38 -0.48
C ILE A 257 -1.66 18.39 -0.51
N THR A 258 -0.42 17.92 -0.42
CA THR A 258 0.80 18.73 -0.52
C THR A 258 1.92 17.89 -1.12
N ASN A 259 2.96 18.56 -1.63
CA ASN A 259 4.09 17.98 -2.34
C ASN A 259 3.68 16.99 -3.44
N ILE A 260 2.81 17.43 -4.35
CA ILE A 260 2.38 16.64 -5.52
C ILE A 260 2.75 17.39 -6.80
N GLU A 261 3.38 16.69 -7.74
CA GLU A 261 3.78 17.24 -9.03
C GLU A 261 2.83 16.80 -10.17
N ASP A 262 2.35 15.56 -10.11
CA ASP A 262 1.69 14.91 -11.23
C ASP A 262 0.26 14.47 -10.91
N ILE A 263 -0.63 14.57 -11.90
CA ILE A 263 -2.04 14.16 -11.80
C ILE A 263 -2.36 13.16 -12.91
N TYR A 264 -2.92 12.01 -12.56
CA TYR A 264 -3.26 10.94 -13.48
C TYR A 264 -4.78 10.72 -13.55
N ILE A 265 -5.34 10.87 -14.77
CA ILE A 265 -6.73 10.58 -15.12
C ILE A 265 -6.86 9.70 -16.39
N ASP A 266 -5.74 9.21 -16.92
CA ASP A 266 -5.55 8.43 -18.15
C ASP A 266 -5.94 6.94 -18.01
N ASP A 267 -7.17 6.66 -17.58
CA ASP A 267 -7.64 5.30 -17.28
C ASP A 267 -8.43 4.61 -18.41
N GLY A 268 -8.42 5.20 -19.59
CA GLY A 268 -9.14 4.78 -20.78
C GLY A 268 -10.63 5.17 -20.79
N LYS A 269 -11.11 6.02 -19.86
CA LYS A 269 -12.49 6.53 -19.83
C LYS A 269 -12.53 8.04 -19.74
N ALA A 270 -13.47 8.61 -20.50
CA ALA A 270 -13.73 10.04 -20.53
C ALA A 270 -14.07 10.60 -19.14
N SER A 271 -13.09 11.29 -18.57
CA SER A 271 -13.14 11.96 -17.28
C SER A 271 -13.10 13.48 -17.45
N ILE A 272 -13.58 14.20 -16.44
CA ILE A 272 -13.48 15.67 -16.39
C ILE A 272 -12.71 16.06 -15.15
N LEU A 273 -11.55 16.69 -15.32
CA LEU A 273 -10.77 17.26 -14.22
C LEU A 273 -10.98 18.78 -14.16
N LYS A 274 -11.43 19.29 -13.00
CA LYS A 274 -11.58 20.73 -12.77
C LYS A 274 -10.43 21.25 -11.92
N ILE A 275 -9.77 22.29 -12.42
CA ILE A 275 -8.61 22.90 -11.77
C ILE A 275 -8.73 24.43 -11.69
N SER A 276 -7.92 25.02 -10.83
CA SER A 276 -7.72 26.45 -10.70
C SER A 276 -6.27 26.74 -10.33
N ALA A 277 -5.85 27.99 -10.48
CA ALA A 277 -4.52 28.43 -10.04
C ALA A 277 -4.28 28.16 -8.55
N LEU A 278 -5.31 28.33 -7.72
CA LEU A 278 -5.21 28.02 -6.29
C LEU A 278 -5.07 26.51 -6.06
N ALA A 279 -5.87 25.68 -6.76
CA ALA A 279 -5.80 24.22 -6.62
C ALA A 279 -4.41 23.68 -6.99
N LEU A 280 -3.84 24.15 -8.10
CA LEU A 280 -2.49 23.73 -8.51
C LEU A 280 -1.40 24.23 -7.54
N ARG A 281 -1.53 25.44 -6.99
CA ARG A 281 -0.58 25.94 -5.98
C ARG A 281 -0.67 25.18 -4.67
N ASN A 282 -1.87 24.75 -4.27
CA ASN A 282 -2.08 23.96 -3.07
C ASN A 282 -1.45 22.57 -3.15
N LEU A 283 -1.13 22.07 -4.36
CA LEU A 283 -0.34 20.84 -4.49
C LEU A 283 1.07 21.00 -3.92
N GLU A 284 1.58 22.23 -3.81
CA GLU A 284 2.88 22.54 -3.22
C GLU A 284 4.05 21.71 -3.79
N GLY A 285 3.93 21.28 -5.05
CA GLY A 285 4.97 20.50 -5.71
C GLY A 285 6.33 21.19 -5.64
N SER A 286 7.34 20.37 -5.40
CA SER A 286 8.72 20.75 -5.11
C SER A 286 9.58 20.86 -6.37
N TYR A 287 9.01 20.52 -7.53
CA TYR A 287 9.71 20.48 -8.78
C TYR A 287 9.49 21.72 -9.64
N PHE A 288 10.55 22.51 -9.80
CA PHE A 288 10.52 23.82 -10.47
C PHE A 288 11.43 23.83 -11.70
N ARG A 289 11.02 24.54 -12.75
CA ARG A 289 11.79 24.71 -13.98
C ARG A 289 11.58 26.06 -14.61
N ASP A 290 12.62 26.60 -15.23
CA ASP A 290 12.55 27.85 -16.00
C ASP A 290 11.84 27.60 -17.34
N MET A 291 10.52 27.83 -17.39
CA MET A 291 9.69 27.52 -18.55
C MET A 291 9.60 28.66 -19.56
N ASP A 292 9.91 29.89 -19.16
CA ASP A 292 9.85 31.07 -20.03
C ASP A 292 11.23 31.64 -20.43
N GLY A 293 12.31 31.07 -19.87
CA GLY A 293 13.69 31.41 -20.17
C GLY A 293 14.17 32.69 -19.49
N ASP A 294 13.48 33.18 -18.46
CA ASP A 294 13.86 34.39 -17.72
C ASP A 294 14.87 34.13 -16.59
N GLY A 295 15.14 32.85 -16.29
CA GLY A 295 16.07 32.38 -15.28
C GLY A 295 15.47 32.26 -13.87
N ILE A 296 14.16 32.44 -13.71
CA ILE A 296 13.38 32.06 -12.54
C ILE A 296 12.79 30.68 -12.81
N GLU A 297 12.68 29.84 -11.78
CA GLU A 297 12.07 28.52 -11.93
C GLU A 297 10.60 28.57 -11.48
N GLU A 298 9.72 28.02 -12.31
CA GLU A 298 8.29 27.94 -12.08
C GLU A 298 7.85 26.52 -11.75
N PHE A 299 6.77 26.41 -10.97
CA PHE A 299 6.09 25.14 -10.79
C PHE A 299 5.33 24.76 -12.06
N VAL A 300 5.47 23.50 -12.47
CA VAL A 300 4.75 22.90 -13.60
C VAL A 300 4.04 21.65 -13.10
N CYS A 301 2.70 21.66 -13.12
CA CYS A 301 1.92 20.46 -12.85
C CYS A 301 1.71 19.66 -14.15
N TYR A 302 2.10 18.39 -14.17
CA TYR A 302 1.82 17.51 -15.31
C TYR A 302 0.51 16.77 -15.11
N ILE A 303 -0.35 16.82 -16.14
CA ILE A 303 -1.65 16.15 -16.15
C ILE A 303 -1.60 15.08 -17.24
N TYR A 304 -1.62 13.82 -16.79
CA TYR A 304 -1.70 12.64 -17.63
C TYR A 304 -3.17 12.31 -17.89
N ALA A 305 -3.58 12.41 -19.15
CA ALA A 305 -4.96 12.31 -19.56
C ALA A 305 -5.09 11.59 -20.92
N ASP A 306 -6.18 10.87 -21.11
CA ASP A 306 -6.49 10.24 -22.38
C ASP A 306 -6.81 11.29 -23.45
N ALA A 307 -5.91 11.39 -24.42
CA ALA A 307 -6.09 12.23 -25.60
C ALA A 307 -7.44 11.95 -26.28
N ASP A 308 -8.14 13.02 -26.66
CA ASP A 308 -9.47 13.00 -27.28
C ASP A 308 -10.62 12.40 -26.43
N LEU A 309 -10.37 11.87 -25.23
CA LEU A 309 -11.40 11.37 -24.32
C LEU A 309 -11.66 12.32 -23.15
N ASP A 310 -10.60 12.81 -22.53
CA ASP A 310 -10.69 13.61 -21.32
C ASP A 310 -10.87 15.11 -21.60
N GLU A 311 -11.46 15.79 -20.61
CA GLU A 311 -11.59 17.24 -20.57
C GLU A 311 -11.01 17.82 -19.28
N VAL A 312 -10.12 18.80 -19.40
CA VAL A 312 -9.68 19.65 -18.29
C VAL A 312 -10.39 20.99 -18.33
N GLN A 313 -11.09 21.31 -17.25
CA GLN A 313 -11.82 22.55 -17.07
C GLN A 313 -11.07 23.47 -16.12
N VAL A 314 -10.55 24.57 -16.65
CA VAL A 314 -9.83 25.61 -15.89
C VAL A 314 -10.79 26.75 -15.52
N ASN A 315 -10.61 27.36 -14.35
CA ASN A 315 -11.28 28.62 -14.03
C ASN A 315 -10.87 29.72 -15.03
N THR A 316 -11.74 30.73 -15.20
CA THR A 316 -11.44 31.91 -16.05
C THR A 316 -10.47 32.85 -15.32
N GLU A 317 -9.19 32.44 -15.25
CA GLU A 317 -8.12 33.15 -14.51
C GLU A 317 -7.11 33.82 -15.44
N GLY A 318 -7.17 33.55 -16.74
CA GLY A 318 -6.24 34.08 -17.75
C GLY A 318 -5.20 33.09 -18.26
N TRP A 319 -5.45 31.78 -18.16
CA TRP A 319 -4.57 30.73 -18.69
C TRP A 319 -4.34 30.87 -20.20
N VAL A 320 -3.09 30.91 -20.65
CA VAL A 320 -2.72 31.06 -22.07
C VAL A 320 -1.99 29.82 -22.54
N LEU A 321 -2.49 29.18 -23.61
CA LEU A 321 -1.73 28.17 -24.35
C LEU A 321 -0.51 28.84 -24.98
N THR A 322 0.69 28.41 -24.61
CA THR A 322 1.95 28.96 -25.13
C THR A 322 3.02 27.88 -25.24
N ALA A 323 4.03 28.12 -26.08
CA ALA A 323 5.20 27.25 -26.12
C ALA A 323 6.21 27.72 -25.06
N PRO A 324 6.73 26.81 -24.21
CA PRO A 324 7.82 27.14 -23.29
C PRO A 324 9.13 27.37 -24.05
N VAL A 325 10.08 28.03 -23.39
CA VAL A 325 11.45 28.20 -23.89
C VAL A 325 12.28 27.01 -23.45
N ASP A 326 12.64 26.15 -24.40
CA ASP A 326 13.49 24.99 -24.15
C ASP A 326 14.91 25.43 -23.77
N THR A 327 15.28 25.19 -22.50
CA THR A 327 16.61 25.43 -21.93
C THR A 327 17.43 24.13 -21.82
N GLY A 328 16.86 22.99 -22.22
CA GLY A 328 17.52 21.71 -22.40
C GLY A 328 16.83 20.53 -21.70
N ASP A 329 16.40 20.71 -20.46
CA ASP A 329 15.85 19.69 -19.56
C ASP A 329 14.48 20.07 -18.96
N ASN A 330 13.89 21.16 -19.43
CA ASN A 330 12.65 21.73 -18.88
C ASN A 330 11.38 21.42 -19.69
N VAL A 331 11.53 21.01 -20.95
CA VAL A 331 10.40 20.79 -21.87
C VAL A 331 10.39 19.35 -22.38
N TYR A 332 9.21 18.73 -22.32
CA TYR A 332 8.97 17.39 -22.81
C TYR A 332 8.08 17.37 -24.05
N ALA A 333 8.37 16.43 -24.95
CA ALA A 333 7.54 16.21 -26.12
C ALA A 333 6.21 15.57 -25.74
N GLY A 334 5.15 15.89 -26.49
CA GLY A 334 3.83 15.29 -26.30
C GLY A 334 2.91 16.05 -25.35
N TYR A 335 3.27 17.25 -24.92
CA TYR A 335 2.46 18.10 -24.04
C TYR A 335 2.04 19.43 -24.70
N ASP A 336 0.82 19.87 -24.39
CA ASP A 336 0.37 21.25 -24.54
C ASP A 336 0.59 22.00 -23.22
N TYR A 337 1.26 23.15 -23.28
CA TYR A 337 1.61 23.95 -22.11
C TYR A 337 0.72 25.17 -21.95
N TYR A 338 0.23 25.39 -20.74
CA TYR A 338 -0.62 26.52 -20.39
C TYR A 338 0.02 27.32 -19.27
N LEU A 339 0.26 28.60 -19.54
CA LEU A 339 0.83 29.55 -18.61
C LEU A 339 -0.26 30.39 -17.97
N LEU A 340 -0.19 30.58 -16.66
CA LEU A 340 -0.81 31.71 -15.99
C LEU A 340 0.28 32.64 -15.46
N SER A 341 0.43 33.79 -16.12
CA SER A 341 1.39 34.80 -15.71
C SER A 341 1.11 35.30 -14.30
N GLY A 342 2.17 35.32 -13.50
CA GLY A 342 2.19 35.73 -12.13
C GLY A 342 2.25 37.23 -11.95
N THR A 343 2.57 37.60 -10.72
CA THR A 343 2.85 38.97 -10.29
C THR A 343 4.16 38.97 -9.52
N LEU A 344 4.65 40.15 -9.14
CA LEU A 344 5.84 40.25 -8.27
C LEU A 344 5.73 39.50 -6.93
N LEU A 345 4.51 39.12 -6.51
CA LEU A 345 4.26 38.43 -5.24
C LEU A 345 3.79 36.98 -5.43
N THR A 346 3.49 36.56 -6.66
CA THR A 346 2.97 35.23 -6.99
C THR A 346 3.67 34.79 -8.26
N PRO A 347 4.63 33.86 -8.22
CA PRO A 347 5.38 33.46 -9.42
C PRO A 347 4.45 32.89 -10.48
N ASP A 348 4.94 32.85 -11.71
CA ASP A 348 4.26 32.19 -12.83
C ASP A 348 3.98 30.72 -12.47
N ILE A 349 2.90 30.18 -13.01
CA ILE A 349 2.53 28.78 -12.81
C ILE A 349 2.10 28.18 -14.14
N TRP A 350 2.50 26.93 -14.33
CA TRP A 350 2.24 26.19 -15.55
C TRP A 350 1.48 24.91 -15.23
N PHE A 351 0.67 24.49 -16.19
CA PHE A 351 0.33 23.07 -16.30
C PHE A 351 0.63 22.57 -17.71
N ALA A 352 1.08 21.33 -17.78
CA ALA A 352 1.34 20.60 -19.00
C ALA A 352 0.33 19.46 -19.09
N ILE A 353 -0.24 19.22 -20.27
CA ILE A 353 -1.22 18.15 -20.47
C ILE A 353 -0.97 17.42 -21.76
N ASN A 354 -1.23 16.11 -21.82
CA ASN A 354 -1.00 15.35 -23.05
C ASN A 354 -1.67 16.00 -24.26
N THR A 355 -0.90 16.08 -25.34
CA THR A 355 -1.33 16.60 -26.64
C THR A 355 -2.52 15.78 -27.12
N GLY A 356 -3.66 16.45 -27.31
CA GLY A 356 -4.92 15.85 -27.76
C GLY A 356 -6.05 16.03 -26.76
N THR A 357 -5.72 16.30 -25.49
CA THR A 357 -6.74 16.49 -24.45
C THR A 357 -7.49 17.80 -24.63
N THR A 358 -8.80 17.78 -24.37
CA THR A 358 -9.62 18.99 -24.48
C THR A 358 -9.41 19.85 -23.24
N VAL A 359 -9.12 21.15 -23.42
CA VAL A 359 -9.04 22.10 -22.30
C VAL A 359 -10.04 23.22 -22.52
N THR A 360 -10.84 23.54 -21.50
CA THR A 360 -11.87 24.58 -21.58
C THR A 360 -11.86 25.52 -20.39
N TYR A 361 -12.24 26.78 -20.61
CA TYR A 361 -12.60 27.69 -19.51
C TYR A 361 -13.99 27.38 -18.99
N LEU A 362 -14.11 27.24 -17.68
CA LEU A 362 -15.37 27.28 -16.96
C LEU A 362 -15.81 28.74 -16.78
N ASN A 363 -16.93 29.13 -17.40
CA ASN A 363 -17.51 30.46 -17.21
C ASN A 363 -18.42 30.52 -15.98
N GLU A 364 -18.68 31.72 -15.46
CA GLU A 364 -19.54 31.94 -14.28
C GLU A 364 -20.99 31.43 -14.44
N SER A 365 -21.43 31.19 -15.68
CA SER A 365 -22.75 30.65 -16.02
C SER A 365 -22.77 29.12 -16.19
N GLY A 366 -21.64 28.43 -15.95
CA GLY A 366 -21.48 26.98 -16.10
C GLY A 366 -21.30 26.49 -17.54
N GLY A 367 -21.14 27.38 -18.52
CA GLY A 367 -20.76 27.03 -19.89
C GLY A 367 -19.24 26.93 -20.04
N THR A 368 -18.80 26.21 -21.07
CA THR A 368 -17.38 25.98 -21.35
C THR A 368 -16.94 26.65 -22.65
N VAL A 369 -15.70 27.13 -22.69
CA VAL A 369 -15.06 27.68 -23.91
C VAL A 369 -13.73 26.97 -24.14
N ARG A 370 -13.59 26.25 -25.24
CA ARG A 370 -12.35 25.54 -25.59
C ARG A 370 -11.19 26.51 -25.80
N ILE A 371 -10.06 26.20 -25.16
CA ILE A 371 -8.77 26.88 -25.32
C ILE A 371 -7.68 25.97 -25.87
N SER A 372 -7.86 24.65 -25.80
CA SER A 372 -6.91 23.72 -26.43
C SER A 372 -6.91 23.86 -27.95
N PRO A 373 -5.80 23.52 -28.63
CA PRO A 373 -5.69 23.59 -30.09
C PRO A 373 -6.84 22.86 -30.77
N ASP A 374 -7.38 23.45 -31.83
CA ASP A 374 -8.30 22.73 -32.71
C ASP A 374 -7.49 21.80 -33.61
N ARG A 375 -7.55 20.49 -33.32
CA ARG A 375 -6.84 19.44 -34.07
C ARG A 375 -7.72 18.75 -35.11
N SER A 376 -8.94 19.23 -35.35
CA SER A 376 -9.89 18.58 -36.26
C SER A 376 -9.50 18.61 -37.75
N ASN A 377 -8.48 19.40 -38.13
CA ASN A 377 -8.13 19.67 -39.54
C ASN A 377 -6.63 19.47 -39.90
N ASP A 378 -5.82 18.77 -39.09
CA ASP A 378 -4.36 18.60 -39.28
C ASP A 378 -3.53 19.92 -39.38
N GLU A 379 -4.15 21.09 -39.22
CA GLU A 379 -3.47 22.37 -39.04
C GLU A 379 -3.45 22.74 -37.56
N MET A 380 -2.25 22.93 -37.01
CA MET A 380 -2.06 23.48 -35.66
C MET A 380 -2.51 24.95 -35.68
N ILE A 381 -3.81 25.20 -35.51
CA ILE A 381 -4.31 26.55 -35.25
C ILE A 381 -4.04 26.80 -33.76
N ILE A 382 -2.93 27.47 -33.43
CA ILE A 382 -2.82 28.18 -32.16
C ILE A 382 -4.04 29.09 -32.14
N ALA A 383 -4.98 28.84 -31.23
CA ALA A 383 -6.13 29.70 -31.09
C ALA A 383 -5.60 31.12 -30.86
N GLU A 384 -5.71 31.99 -31.88
CA GLU A 384 -5.26 33.38 -31.76
C GLU A 384 -5.91 33.97 -30.52
N ASN A 385 -5.08 34.21 -29.50
CA ASN A 385 -5.31 34.96 -28.28
C ASN A 385 -6.77 35.43 -28.10
N LYS A 386 -7.67 34.50 -27.75
CA LYS A 386 -9.03 34.85 -27.34
C LYS A 386 -9.01 35.22 -25.87
N ASN A 387 -8.34 36.32 -25.56
CA ASN A 387 -8.66 37.06 -24.35
C ASN A 387 -10.18 37.30 -24.36
N PRO A 388 -10.92 36.97 -23.28
CA PRO A 388 -12.28 37.46 -23.14
C PRO A 388 -12.19 38.99 -23.12
N VAL A 389 -12.57 39.62 -24.23
CA VAL A 389 -12.66 41.08 -24.33
C VAL A 389 -13.77 41.50 -23.38
N THR A 390 -13.40 41.99 -22.20
CA THR A 390 -14.30 42.83 -21.40
C THR A 390 -14.46 44.15 -22.15
N ASN A 391 -15.52 44.25 -22.96
CA ASN A 391 -15.95 45.54 -23.50
C ASN A 391 -16.49 46.38 -22.34
N VAL A 392 -15.61 47.17 -21.72
CA VAL A 392 -16.03 48.35 -20.98
C VAL A 392 -15.99 49.52 -21.98
N ASP A 393 -17.03 49.62 -22.80
CA ASP A 393 -17.36 50.90 -23.41
C ASP A 393 -18.35 51.59 -22.48
N ASP A 394 -17.89 52.63 -21.80
CA ASP A 394 -18.57 53.92 -21.88
C ASP A 394 -17.66 54.98 -21.27
N ASN A 395 -17.13 55.83 -22.15
CA ASN A 395 -16.69 57.18 -21.83
C ASN A 395 -17.68 57.88 -20.89
N PRO A 396 -17.18 58.65 -19.92
CA PRO A 396 -17.60 60.04 -19.93
C PRO A 396 -16.43 61.00 -19.76
N VAL A 397 -16.31 61.88 -20.76
CA VAL A 397 -16.15 63.33 -20.64
C VAL A 397 -15.31 63.85 -19.47
N ILE A 398 -14.14 64.38 -19.84
CA ILE A 398 -13.26 65.25 -19.06
C ILE A 398 -14.07 66.31 -18.29
N ASN A 399 -13.83 66.43 -16.99
CA ASN A 399 -13.84 67.72 -16.29
C ASN A 399 -12.59 67.84 -15.43
N ASP A 400 -11.78 68.82 -15.80
CA ASP A 400 -10.68 69.41 -15.06
C ASP A 400 -11.24 70.05 -13.78
N ASP A 401 -10.78 69.61 -12.62
CA ASP A 401 -10.77 70.44 -11.42
C ASP A 401 -9.68 69.95 -10.45
N ASN A 402 -8.65 70.78 -10.34
CA ASN A 402 -7.64 70.76 -9.30
C ASN A 402 -8.28 70.63 -7.90
N ASN A 403 -7.96 69.55 -7.17
CA ASN A 403 -7.80 69.69 -5.73
C ASN A 403 -6.85 68.65 -5.12
N ASN A 404 -5.84 69.23 -4.50
CA ASN A 404 -4.75 68.67 -3.75
C ASN A 404 -5.29 68.10 -2.42
N ILE A 405 -5.22 66.79 -2.19
CA ILE A 405 -5.22 66.22 -0.84
C ILE A 405 -4.09 65.21 -0.73
N ASN A 406 -3.23 65.51 0.23
CA ASN A 406 -1.98 64.87 0.53
C ASN A 406 -2.15 64.09 1.85
N ILE A 407 -1.40 62.98 1.98
CA ILE A 407 -0.93 62.31 3.22
C ILE A 407 -1.89 61.25 3.86
N PRO A 408 -1.41 60.15 4.50
CA PRO A 408 -0.09 59.48 4.47
C PRO A 408 -0.11 57.97 4.16
N ILE A 409 1.05 57.53 3.67
CA ILE A 409 1.62 56.18 3.73
C ILE A 409 1.79 55.79 5.22
N ASN A 410 1.32 54.60 5.62
CA ASN A 410 1.77 53.97 6.86
C ASN A 410 2.34 52.59 6.56
N HIS A 411 3.59 52.42 6.97
CA HIS A 411 4.38 51.20 6.93
C HIS A 411 4.16 50.42 8.24
N ASP A 412 4.32 49.10 8.14
CA ASP A 412 4.81 48.17 9.18
C ASP A 412 3.78 47.46 10.11
N PRO A 413 4.13 46.31 10.76
CA PRO A 413 3.89 44.94 10.26
C PRO A 413 3.25 43.97 11.31
N PHE A 414 2.91 42.74 10.86
CA PHE A 414 2.53 41.52 11.63
C PHE A 414 1.20 41.46 12.44
N ARG A 415 0.32 40.51 12.08
CA ARG A 415 -0.03 39.28 12.86
C ARG A 415 -1.35 38.60 12.41
N PHE A 416 -1.27 37.27 12.26
CA PHE A 416 -2.34 36.26 12.26
C PHE A 416 -3.39 36.46 13.37
N VAL A 417 -4.66 36.10 13.12
CA VAL A 417 -5.57 35.30 14.01
C VAL A 417 -6.77 34.76 13.19
N CYS A 418 -7.17 33.54 13.55
CA CYS A 418 -8.32 32.73 13.16
C CYS A 418 -9.72 33.40 13.15
N GLY A 419 -10.70 32.71 12.56
CA GLY A 419 -12.11 33.01 12.77
C GLY A 419 -13.06 32.02 12.09
N CYS A 420 -13.41 30.94 12.79
CA CYS A 420 -14.58 30.12 12.50
C CYS A 420 -15.88 30.93 12.65
N ALA A 421 -16.91 30.69 11.83
CA ALA A 421 -18.32 30.76 12.25
C ALA A 421 -19.29 30.24 11.15
N LEU A 422 -19.87 29.06 11.46
CA LEU A 422 -21.26 28.66 11.23
C LEU A 422 -22.20 29.69 10.57
N CYS A 423 -22.79 29.30 9.44
CA CYS A 423 -24.16 29.65 9.10
C CYS A 423 -24.85 28.51 8.35
N ALA A 424 -25.86 27.94 9.02
CA ALA A 424 -26.77 26.96 8.47
C ALA A 424 -27.77 27.61 7.50
N SER A 425 -28.14 26.92 6.43
CA SER A 425 -29.52 26.97 5.93
C SER A 425 -29.95 25.60 5.39
N GLN A 426 -30.97 25.06 6.05
CA GLN A 426 -31.84 24.02 5.53
C GLN A 426 -32.54 24.54 4.27
N ASP A 427 -32.62 23.73 3.22
CA ASP A 427 -33.89 23.63 2.51
C ASP A 427 -34.10 22.28 1.81
N THR A 428 -35.36 21.89 1.86
CA THR A 428 -35.91 20.54 1.74
C THR A 428 -36.37 20.16 0.32
N ILE A 429 -36.11 18.90 -0.07
CA ILE A 429 -36.98 17.91 -0.76
C ILE A 429 -37.45 18.24 -2.20
N LYS A 430 -37.14 17.35 -3.16
CA LYS A 430 -38.14 16.49 -3.86
C LYS A 430 -37.52 15.45 -4.82
N SER A 431 -37.80 14.20 -4.48
CA SER A 431 -37.70 12.94 -5.22
C SER A 431 -38.41 12.87 -6.59
N LYS A 432 -37.90 12.04 -7.52
CA LYS A 432 -38.56 10.90 -8.22
C LYS A 432 -37.71 10.49 -9.44
N TYR A 433 -37.09 9.31 -9.53
CA TYR A 433 -37.63 7.95 -9.77
C TYR A 433 -38.52 7.79 -11.02
N ASP A 434 -37.93 7.20 -12.07
CA ASP A 434 -38.42 6.15 -13.00
C ASP A 434 -37.29 5.91 -14.02
N GLY A 435 -36.83 4.73 -14.42
CA GLY A 435 -37.42 3.39 -14.39
C GLY A 435 -37.31 2.77 -15.79
N ASN A 436 -36.66 1.59 -15.88
CA ASN A 436 -36.61 0.60 -16.97
C ASN A 436 -35.46 0.58 -18.00
N THR A 437 -34.40 -0.15 -17.61
CA THR A 437 -33.96 -1.48 -18.13
C THR A 437 -33.97 -1.77 -19.65
N SER A 438 -32.79 -2.13 -20.16
CA SER A 438 -32.60 -3.34 -20.99
C SER A 438 -31.20 -3.93 -20.82
N ASN A 439 -31.17 -5.21 -20.43
CA ASN A 439 -30.02 -6.01 -20.01
C ASN A 439 -28.93 -6.20 -21.08
N TYR A 440 -27.68 -6.00 -20.66
CA TYR A 440 -26.50 -6.69 -21.19
C TYR A 440 -25.92 -7.53 -20.04
N LEU A 441 -25.63 -8.80 -20.30
CA LEU A 441 -24.94 -9.68 -19.34
C LEU A 441 -23.49 -9.21 -19.22
N ASP A 442 -23.09 -8.79 -18.03
CA ASP A 442 -21.69 -8.81 -17.62
C ASP A 442 -21.59 -9.43 -16.22
N LYS A 443 -20.57 -10.28 -16.07
CA LYS A 443 -20.38 -11.19 -14.95
C LYS A 443 -19.42 -10.57 -13.93
N THR A 444 -19.95 -9.72 -13.06
CA THR A 444 -19.34 -9.43 -11.76
C THR A 444 -20.48 -9.29 -10.75
N SER A 445 -20.68 -10.33 -9.94
CA SER A 445 -21.59 -10.30 -8.81
C SER A 445 -21.04 -11.20 -7.73
N ASP A 446 -21.18 -10.72 -6.49
CA ASP A 446 -21.01 -11.36 -5.20
C ASP A 446 -19.57 -11.24 -4.66
N LEU A 447 -19.27 -10.33 -3.75
CA LEU A 447 -19.83 -10.26 -2.39
C LEU A 447 -20.15 -8.82 -1.93
N LEU A 448 -21.41 -8.57 -1.60
CA LEU A 448 -21.88 -7.44 -0.81
C LEU A 448 -22.45 -8.02 0.49
N LEU A 449 -21.72 -7.90 1.60
CA LEU A 449 -22.29 -8.08 2.94
C LEU A 449 -22.59 -6.70 3.51
N VAL A 450 -23.88 -6.38 3.52
CA VAL A 450 -24.45 -5.24 4.23
C VAL A 450 -24.66 -5.68 5.67
N GLU A 451 -23.83 -5.23 6.60
CA GLU A 451 -24.18 -5.28 8.03
C GLU A 451 -24.82 -3.97 8.47
N GLN A 452 -25.97 -4.12 9.11
CA GLN A 452 -26.81 -3.04 9.60
C GLN A 452 -26.17 -2.41 10.83
N ALA A 453 -25.77 -1.14 10.72
CA ALA A 453 -25.36 -0.32 11.85
C ALA A 453 -26.50 -0.20 12.88
N TYR A 454 -26.29 -0.78 14.07
CA TYR A 454 -27.08 -0.45 15.26
C TYR A 454 -26.44 0.74 15.98
N ASP A 455 -27.15 1.86 15.95
CA ASP A 455 -26.87 3.07 16.69
C ASP A 455 -26.96 2.82 18.21
N TYR A 456 -25.81 2.85 18.88
CA TYR A 456 -25.74 3.07 20.33
C TYR A 456 -24.68 4.12 20.64
N SER A 457 -25.13 5.36 20.72
CA SER A 457 -24.37 6.46 21.28
C SER A 457 -24.16 6.23 22.78
N ILE A 458 -22.91 5.95 23.19
CA ILE A 458 -22.47 6.01 24.58
C ILE A 458 -21.30 7.00 24.67
N LEU A 459 -21.57 8.15 25.29
CA LEU A 459 -20.56 9.08 25.78
C LEU A 459 -19.94 8.54 27.07
N LEU A 460 -18.63 8.34 27.09
CA LEU A 460 -17.83 8.17 28.30
C LEU A 460 -16.55 9.01 28.23
N PRO A 461 -16.02 9.45 29.38
CA PRO A 461 -15.27 10.70 29.51
C PRO A 461 -13.78 10.57 29.19
N GLU A 462 -13.16 11.70 28.84
CA GLU A 462 -11.71 11.90 28.72
C GLU A 462 -10.95 11.30 29.92
N THR A 463 -10.05 10.38 29.64
CA THR A 463 -8.96 10.01 30.55
C THR A 463 -7.63 10.21 29.84
N ILE A 464 -6.85 11.12 30.41
CA ILE A 464 -5.43 11.33 30.14
C ILE A 464 -4.71 10.06 30.57
N GLU A 465 -4.00 9.40 29.65
CA GLU A 465 -3.03 8.38 30.04
C GLU A 465 -1.77 8.46 29.17
N SER A 466 -0.65 8.33 29.88
CA SER A 466 0.72 8.53 29.45
C SER A 466 1.24 7.38 28.59
N ASP A 467 1.94 7.74 27.52
CA ASP A 467 2.69 6.86 26.63
C ASP A 467 3.56 5.85 27.41
N ILE A 468 3.25 4.57 27.26
CA ILE A 468 4.20 3.48 27.54
C ILE A 468 4.26 2.64 26.26
N GLN A 469 5.21 2.98 25.40
CA GLN A 469 5.63 2.14 24.28
C GLN A 469 6.18 0.82 24.83
N THR A 470 5.57 -0.30 24.43
CA THR A 470 6.13 -1.62 24.70
C THR A 470 6.53 -2.22 23.35
N ALA A 471 7.79 -2.10 22.99
CA ALA A 471 8.35 -2.85 21.87
C ALA A 471 8.51 -4.32 22.32
N VAL A 472 7.78 -5.23 21.69
CA VAL A 472 7.94 -6.68 21.92
C VAL A 472 8.90 -7.21 20.87
N ASN A 473 10.17 -7.37 21.23
CA ASN A 473 11.10 -8.20 20.46
C ASN A 473 10.80 -9.66 20.78
N LEU A 474 10.15 -10.38 19.88
CA LEU A 474 9.93 -11.82 20.03
C LEU A 474 11.28 -12.54 19.85
N SER A 475 11.94 -12.86 20.97
CA SER A 475 13.13 -13.72 20.99
C SER A 475 12.79 -15.10 21.55
N LYS A 476 13.46 -16.13 21.03
CA LYS A 476 13.26 -17.56 21.32
C LYS A 476 13.29 -17.96 22.80
N SER A 477 13.65 -17.06 23.74
CA SER A 477 13.79 -17.38 25.16
C SER A 477 12.53 -17.26 26.01
N ASP A 478 11.44 -16.64 25.52
CA ASP A 478 10.28 -16.35 26.38
C ASP A 478 9.22 -17.47 26.44
N LEU A 479 9.45 -18.59 25.71
CA LEU A 479 8.56 -19.76 25.70
C LEU A 479 8.87 -20.82 26.78
N PHE A 480 9.82 -20.57 27.68
CA PHE A 480 10.21 -21.54 28.73
C PHE A 480 9.62 -21.27 30.12
N GLY A 481 8.72 -20.29 30.26
CA GLY A 481 8.20 -19.86 31.56
C GLY A 481 6.88 -20.50 32.03
N LEU A 482 6.24 -21.36 31.25
CA LEU A 482 4.83 -21.74 31.50
C LEU A 482 4.55 -23.24 31.60
N LEU A 483 5.58 -24.07 31.75
CA LEU A 483 5.41 -25.48 32.08
C LEU A 483 6.45 -25.89 33.13
N ILE A 484 6.00 -26.70 34.09
CA ILE A 484 6.72 -27.34 35.20
C ILE A 484 6.56 -26.60 36.54
N ASP A 485 5.45 -26.92 37.22
CA ASP A 485 5.43 -26.99 38.68
C ASP A 485 4.87 -28.37 39.06
N GLU A 486 5.70 -29.41 38.94
CA GLU A 486 5.58 -30.64 39.73
C GLU A 486 6.87 -31.48 39.59
N GLU A 487 7.61 -31.59 40.70
CA GLU A 487 8.73 -32.52 40.85
C GLU A 487 8.25 -33.97 40.76
N VAL A 488 8.72 -34.73 39.77
CA VAL A 488 8.74 -36.20 39.84
C VAL A 488 10.13 -36.70 39.46
N SER A 489 10.88 -37.13 40.48
CA SER A 489 12.13 -37.88 40.34
C SER A 489 11.85 -39.31 39.90
N LEU A 490 12.37 -39.76 38.76
CA LEU A 490 12.56 -41.19 38.52
C LEU A 490 13.89 -41.47 37.80
N GLU A 491 14.52 -42.53 38.31
CA GLU A 491 15.89 -42.99 38.11
C GLU A 491 16.15 -43.62 36.73
N GLU A 492 17.44 -43.74 36.44
CA GLU A 492 18.08 -44.42 35.31
C GLU A 492 17.48 -45.80 34.95
N GLU A 493 17.27 -46.06 33.66
CA GLU A 493 17.71 -47.31 33.01
C GLU A 493 17.63 -47.17 31.48
N ILE A 494 18.79 -46.96 30.84
CA ILE A 494 18.99 -47.16 29.40
C ILE A 494 19.49 -48.59 29.21
N ILE A 495 18.68 -49.46 28.60
CA ILE A 495 19.13 -50.79 28.12
C ILE A 495 19.35 -50.71 26.60
N PHE A 496 20.63 -50.62 26.22
CA PHE A 496 21.12 -51.08 24.92
C PHE A 496 21.60 -52.54 25.09
N SER A 497 21.13 -53.47 24.25
CA SER A 497 21.83 -54.75 24.04
C SER A 497 21.56 -55.34 22.66
N ALA A 498 22.58 -56.06 22.17
CA ALA A 498 22.80 -56.63 20.82
C ALA A 498 23.27 -55.58 19.79
N ILE A 499 24.53 -55.56 19.34
CA ILE A 499 25.37 -56.69 18.92
C ILE A 499 26.84 -56.48 19.34
N GLU A 500 27.40 -57.52 19.93
CA GLU A 500 28.82 -57.68 20.30
C GLU A 500 29.70 -58.15 19.13
N ASN A 501 30.94 -57.64 19.14
CA ASN A 501 32.21 -58.30 18.79
C ASN A 501 32.57 -58.62 17.33
N ILE A 502 33.62 -57.96 16.81
CA ILE A 502 35.00 -58.51 16.77
C ILE A 502 36.02 -57.39 16.41
N ASP A 503 36.78 -57.01 17.44
CA ASP A 503 38.25 -56.82 17.58
C ASP A 503 39.17 -56.14 16.52
N ASN A 504 39.88 -55.13 17.07
CA ASN A 504 41.34 -54.90 17.10
C ASN A 504 42.10 -54.39 15.85
N HIS A 505 42.41 -53.07 15.84
CA HIS A 505 43.70 -52.49 16.27
C HIS A 505 43.83 -51.02 15.80
N GLY A 506 44.03 -50.05 16.71
CA GLY A 506 44.59 -48.72 16.39
C GLY A 506 46.12 -48.71 16.44
N PRO A 507 46.82 -47.54 16.48
CA PRO A 507 46.44 -46.19 16.04
C PRO A 507 47.54 -45.51 15.17
N GLY A 508 47.29 -44.36 14.55
CA GLY A 508 48.38 -43.56 13.98
C GLY A 508 47.98 -42.35 13.11
N LEU A 509 48.13 -41.16 13.68
CA LEU A 509 48.13 -39.85 13.00
C LEU A 509 49.29 -39.72 11.99
N ALA A 510 49.02 -39.21 10.78
CA ALA A 510 49.98 -38.40 10.01
C ALA A 510 49.29 -37.56 8.92
N LYS A 511 49.84 -36.36 8.72
CA LYS A 511 49.42 -35.26 7.84
C LYS A 511 49.69 -35.51 6.34
N SER A 512 48.99 -34.69 5.54
CA SER A 512 49.42 -33.90 4.35
C SER A 512 49.39 -34.51 2.94
N ASN A 513 48.70 -33.72 2.08
CA ASN A 513 48.98 -33.29 0.70
C ASN A 513 48.33 -34.01 -0.51
N GLU A 514 47.57 -33.17 -1.21
CA GLU A 514 47.50 -32.92 -2.67
C GLU A 514 46.92 -33.96 -3.66
N MET A 515 45.77 -33.54 -4.22
CA MET A 515 45.37 -33.46 -5.64
C MET A 515 45.29 -34.69 -6.56
N GLU A 516 44.09 -34.75 -7.17
CA GLU A 516 43.70 -35.14 -8.53
C GLU A 516 43.05 -36.50 -8.84
N SER A 517 41.85 -36.35 -9.40
CA SER A 517 41.19 -37.12 -10.48
C SER A 517 40.23 -38.26 -10.14
N ASP A 518 38.98 -37.99 -10.56
CA ASP A 518 37.99 -38.85 -11.19
C ASP A 518 37.26 -39.98 -10.43
N SER A 519 35.93 -39.95 -10.70
CA SER A 519 34.91 -40.99 -10.61
C SER A 519 34.06 -41.09 -9.32
N PHE A 520 32.82 -40.60 -9.46
CA PHE A 520 31.56 -41.20 -9.02
C PHE A 520 31.59 -42.16 -7.83
N ILE A 521 30.97 -41.75 -6.72
CA ILE A 521 30.04 -42.54 -5.89
C ILE A 521 29.11 -41.52 -5.22
N SER A 522 27.79 -41.69 -5.37
CA SER A 522 26.78 -40.94 -4.60
C SER A 522 26.82 -41.38 -3.15
N PHE A 523 26.68 -40.42 -2.24
CA PHE A 523 26.25 -40.69 -0.87
C PHE A 523 24.90 -40.02 -0.71
N ASP A 524 23.86 -40.79 -1.01
CA ASP A 524 22.49 -40.52 -0.59
C ASP A 524 22.42 -40.77 0.92
N ASP A 525 22.27 -39.71 1.70
CA ASP A 525 22.03 -39.81 3.14
C ASP A 525 20.82 -38.95 3.53
N TYR A 526 19.70 -39.10 2.80
CA TYR A 526 18.38 -38.62 3.24
C TYR A 526 17.29 -39.57 2.74
N GLY A 527 17.20 -40.72 3.41
CA GLY A 527 16.11 -41.69 3.25
C GLY A 527 15.42 -42.03 4.57
N LEU A 528 15.44 -41.15 5.57
CA LEU A 528 14.96 -41.46 6.93
C LEU A 528 13.87 -40.55 7.50
N PHE A 529 13.24 -39.68 6.71
CA PHE A 529 12.13 -38.84 7.19
C PHE A 529 10.79 -38.99 6.46
N ASN A 530 10.67 -39.89 5.48
CA ASN A 530 9.42 -40.11 4.73
C ASN A 530 8.63 -41.38 5.13
N PHE A 531 8.88 -42.00 6.28
CA PHE A 531 8.18 -43.23 6.69
C PHE A 531 7.92 -43.33 8.20
N TYR A 532 7.42 -42.28 8.85
CA TYR A 532 7.01 -42.40 10.25
C TYR A 532 5.51 -42.58 10.50
N GLU A 533 4.65 -42.43 9.49
CA GLU A 533 3.18 -42.57 9.69
C GLU A 533 2.53 -43.78 9.00
N ASP A 534 3.20 -44.44 8.04
CA ASP A 534 2.60 -45.57 7.31
C ASP A 534 2.71 -46.94 8.03
N SER A 535 3.06 -46.97 9.33
CA SER A 535 3.26 -48.23 10.08
C SER A 535 2.50 -48.40 11.40
N ILE A 536 1.51 -47.55 11.69
CA ILE A 536 0.54 -47.82 12.77
C ILE A 536 -0.80 -48.30 12.19
N TYR A 537 -0.74 -49.41 11.44
CA TYR A 537 -1.88 -50.28 11.21
C TYR A 537 -1.51 -51.68 11.68
N ASP A 538 -1.43 -51.87 12.99
CA ASP A 538 -1.93 -53.07 13.65
C ASP A 538 -1.88 -52.89 15.18
N GLU A 539 -3.05 -53.08 15.80
CA GLU A 539 -3.34 -53.18 17.24
C GLU A 539 -3.22 -51.91 18.10
N ILE A 540 -4.20 -51.01 17.95
CA ILE A 540 -4.79 -50.33 19.11
C ILE A 540 -6.31 -50.55 19.10
N ILE A 541 -6.77 -51.50 19.93
CA ILE A 541 -8.18 -51.64 20.29
C ILE A 541 -8.48 -50.50 21.28
N ILE A 542 -9.04 -49.39 20.80
CA ILE A 542 -9.73 -48.41 21.65
C ILE A 542 -11.22 -48.70 21.57
N TYR A 543 -11.81 -49.03 22.73
CA TYR A 543 -13.26 -49.13 22.88
C TYR A 543 -13.90 -47.77 22.63
N THR A 544 -14.70 -47.65 21.58
CA THR A 544 -15.72 -46.62 21.48
C THR A 544 -16.90 -47.04 22.35
N SER A 545 -17.25 -46.26 23.37
CA SER A 545 -18.58 -46.34 23.97
C SER A 545 -19.51 -45.44 23.18
N GLU A 546 -20.53 -46.02 22.56
CA GLU A 546 -21.68 -45.29 22.05
C GLU A 546 -22.32 -44.50 23.20
N LEU A 547 -22.13 -43.18 23.18
CA LEU A 547 -22.92 -42.07 23.76
C LEU A 547 -22.00 -40.99 24.32
N GLY A 548 -21.75 -39.95 23.52
CA GLY A 548 -21.10 -38.71 23.94
C GLY A 548 -20.05 -38.28 22.96
#